data_AF-A0AAU7V5I2-F1
#
_entry.id   AF-A0AAU7V5I2-F1
#
_cell.length_a   1.000
_cell.length_b   1.000
_cell.length_c   1.000
_cell.angle_alpha   90.00
_cell.angle_beta   90.00
_cell.angle_gamma   90.00
#
_symmetry.space_group_name_H-M   'P 1'
#
loop_
_entity.id
_entity.type
_entity.pdbx_description
1 polymer ?
#
loop_
_entity_poly.entity_id
_entity_poly.type
_entity_poly.pdbx_seq_one_letter_code
_entity_poly.pdbx_strand_id
1 'polypeptide(L)' 'MTEPVGGPVADLEGAPLPTKRTLRHRKNIFSQFFKFMGFNTMILRMVAKGHQD' A
#
# COMPACT_ATOMS: atom_id res chain seq x y z
N MET A 1 17.38 -0.19 26.61
CA MET A 1 16.96 -1.51 26.10
C MET A 1 15.75 -1.27 25.22
N THR A 2 15.95 -1.17 23.91
CA THR A 2 14.86 -1.01 22.92
C THR A 2 14.52 -2.39 22.38
N GLU A 3 13.37 -2.92 22.76
CA GLU A 3 12.90 -4.20 22.23
C GLU A 3 12.40 -4.01 20.78
N PRO A 4 12.79 -4.88 19.83
CA PRO A 4 12.15 -4.92 18.52
C PRO A 4 10.74 -5.50 18.69
N VAL A 5 9.72 -4.75 18.27
CA VAL A 5 8.32 -5.21 18.25
C VAL A 5 8.23 -6.43 17.31
N GLY A 6 8.31 -7.62 17.91
CA GLY A 6 8.57 -8.89 17.24
C GLY A 6 7.32 -9.62 16.78
N GLY A 7 6.98 -9.47 15.50
CA GLY A 7 6.59 -10.65 14.70
C GLY A 7 7.84 -11.45 14.32
N PRO A 8 7.73 -12.68 13.80
CA PRO A 8 8.89 -13.43 13.32
C PRO A 8 9.72 -12.53 12.40
N VAL A 9 10.98 -12.28 12.79
CA VAL A 9 11.92 -11.50 12.00
C VAL A 9 12.06 -12.26 10.69
N ALA A 10 11.46 -11.74 9.62
CA ALA A 10 11.59 -12.35 8.32
C ALA A 10 13.09 -12.45 8.03
N ASP A 11 13.57 -13.66 7.73
CA ASP A 11 14.93 -13.84 7.28
C ASP A 11 15.06 -13.16 5.90
N LEU A 12 15.63 -11.96 5.91
CA LEU A 12 15.76 -11.11 4.72
C LEU A 12 17.07 -11.38 3.96
N GLU A 13 17.95 -12.26 4.45
CA GLU A 13 19.28 -12.48 3.88
C GLU A 13 19.22 -13.08 2.46
N GLY A 14 18.15 -13.82 2.13
CA GLY A 14 17.91 -14.41 0.81
C GLY A 14 16.86 -13.70 -0.05
N ALA A 15 16.29 -12.59 0.41
CA ALA A 15 15.20 -11.94 -0.31
C ALA A 15 15.71 -11.36 -1.64
N PRO A 16 15.06 -11.63 -2.78
CA PRO A 16 15.49 -11.08 -4.06
C PRO A 16 15.43 -9.56 -4.00
N LEU A 17 16.59 -8.91 -4.25
CA LEU A 17 16.66 -7.47 -4.31
C LEU A 17 15.66 -6.94 -5.35
N PRO A 18 14.89 -5.89 -5.01
CA PRO A 18 13.92 -5.35 -5.94
C PRO A 18 14.64 -4.87 -7.21
N THR A 19 14.23 -5.42 -8.36
CA THR A 19 14.80 -5.02 -9.65
C THR A 19 14.52 -3.54 -9.94
N LYS A 20 15.33 -2.92 -10.81
CA LYS A 20 15.12 -1.52 -11.25
C LYS A 20 13.69 -1.27 -11.75
N ARG A 21 13.07 -2.27 -12.39
CA ARG A 21 11.67 -2.22 -12.84
C ARG A 21 10.70 -2.14 -11.66
N THR A 22 10.88 -2.99 -10.65
CA THR A 22 10.07 -3.00 -9.42
C THR A 22 10.18 -1.67 -8.68
N LEU A 23 11.39 -1.13 -8.53
CA LEU A 23 11.62 0.16 -7.90
C LEU A 23 10.95 1.31 -8.66
N ARG A 24 11.06 1.32 -9.99
CA ARG A 24 10.42 2.35 -10.84
C ARG A 24 8.90 2.32 -10.73
N HIS A 25 8.31 1.13 -10.66
CA HIS A 25 6.87 0.99 -10.47
C HIS A 25 6.43 1.49 -9.09
N ARG A 26 7.15 1.12 -8.01
CA ARG A 26 6.84 1.55 -6.64
C ARG A 26 6.95 3.07 -6.47
N LYS A 27 7.95 3.70 -7.07
CA LYS A 27 8.17 5.15 -7.02
C LYS A 27 7.25 5.96 -7.94
N ASN A 28 6.36 5.32 -8.71
CA ASN A 28 5.48 6.01 -9.63
C ASN A 28 4.29 6.65 -8.90
N ILE A 29 4.36 7.98 -8.71
CA ILE A 29 3.33 8.79 -8.05
C ILE A 29 1.99 8.70 -8.78
N PHE A 30 1.97 8.67 -10.12
CA PHE A 30 0.72 8.56 -10.87
C PHE A 30 0.01 7.24 -10.56
N SER A 31 0.74 6.12 -10.47
CA SER A 31 0.14 4.82 -10.12
C SER A 31 -0.41 4.82 -8.70
N GLN A 32 0.28 5.46 -7.74
CA GLN A 32 -0.22 5.62 -6.38
C GLN A 32 -1.45 6.52 -6.33
N PHE A 33 -1.48 7.60 -7.11
CA PHE A 33 -2.61 8.52 -7.20
C PHE A 33 -3.89 7.83 -7.67
N PHE A 34 -3.83 7.06 -8.76
CA PHE A 34 -5.01 6.33 -9.24
C PHE A 34 -5.49 5.26 -8.25
N LYS A 35 -4.57 4.55 -7.59
CA LYS A 35 -4.92 3.61 -6.50
C LYS A 35 -5.63 4.34 -5.36
N PHE A 36 -5.06 5.46 -4.91
CA PHE A 36 -5.63 6.29 -3.84
C PHE A 36 -7.03 6.77 -4.23
N MET A 37 -7.20 7.36 -5.42
CA MET A 37 -8.50 7.82 -5.90
C MET A 37 -9.52 6.67 -5.99
N GLY A 38 -9.13 5.49 -6.47
CA GLY A 38 -10.01 4.32 -6.55
C GLY A 38 -10.54 3.87 -5.18
N PHE A 39 -9.68 3.78 -4.18
CA PHE A 39 -10.11 3.42 -2.82
C PHE A 39 -11.00 4.51 -2.20
N ASN A 40 -10.61 5.78 -2.31
CA ASN A 40 -11.41 6.88 -1.76
C ASN A 40 -12.79 6.98 -2.42
N THR A 41 -12.87 6.83 -3.74
CA THR A 41 -14.15 6.86 -4.46
C THR A 41 -15.06 5.69 -4.09
N MET A 42 -14.51 4.50 -3.85
CA MET A 42 -15.30 3.36 -3.35
C MET A 42 -15.91 3.64 -1.97
N ILE A 43 -15.13 4.23 -1.06
CA ILE A 43 -15.62 4.64 0.28
C ILE A 43 -16.68 5.74 0.15
N LEU A 44 -16.41 6.78 -0.63
CA LEU A 44 -17.36 7.87 -0.86
C LEU A 44 -18.67 7.36 -1.46
N ARG A 45 -18.61 6.37 -2.37
CA ARG A 45 -19.80 5.73 -2.94
C ARG A 45 -20.58 4.91 -1.92
N MET A 46 -19.88 4.20 -1.01
CA MET A 46 -20.51 3.50 0.10
C MET A 46 -21.26 4.48 1.01
N VAL A 47 -20.63 5.60 1.36
CA VAL A 47 -21.21 6.65 2.22
C VAL A 47 -22.39 7.35 1.54
N ALA A 48 -22.23 7.78 0.28
CA ALA A 48 -23.27 8.46 -0.48
C ALA A 48 -24.53 7.57 -0.63
N LYS A 49 -24.35 6.27 -0.80
CA LYS A 49 -25.47 5.31 -0.88
C LYS A 49 -26.20 5.14 0.46
N GLY A 50 -25.52 5.30 1.60
CA GLY A 50 -26.14 5.23 2.93
C GLY A 50 -26.83 6.53 3.40
N HIS A 51 -26.60 7.65 2.71
CA HIS A 51 -27.27 8.95 2.99
C HIS A 51 -28.51 9.19 2.12
N GLN A 52 -28.92 8.21 1.30
CA GLN A 52 -30.11 8.27 0.45
C GLN A 52 -31.36 7.66 1.10
N ASP A 53 -31.34 7.44 2.42
CA ASP A 53 -32.52 7.08 3.24
C ASP A 53 -33.22 8.33 3.79
#